data_AF-A0A957WTF7-F1
#
_entry.id   AF-A0A957WTF7-F1
#
_cell.length_a   1.000
_cell.length_b   1.000
_cell.length_c   1.000
_cell.angle_alpha   90.00
_cell.angle_beta   90.00
_cell.angle_gamma   90.00
#
_symmetry.space_group_name_H-M   'P 1'
#
loop_
_entity.id
_entity.type
_entity.pdbx_description
1 polymer ?
#
loop_
_entity_poly.entity_id
_entity_poly.type
_entity_poly.pdbx_seq_one_letter_code
_entity_poly.pdbx_strand_id
1 'polypeptide(L)'
;QRALNELWPLTGQLFSAQPGDEILMAAGYWPDFDEMKQSWMSVVMPFLEQGELVVSDLVDGPVDRSEHSGHLNGLLADMQMVARADREAVW
;
A
#
# COMPACT_ATOMS: atom_id res chain seq x y z
N GLN A 1 17.97 6.69 -6.34
CA GLN A 1 18.09 5.21 -6.41
C GLN A 1 17.78 4.50 -5.10
N ARG A 2 18.51 4.72 -3.98
CA ARG A 2 18.36 3.92 -2.74
C ARG A 2 16.92 3.81 -2.21
N ALA A 3 16.24 4.95 -2.02
CA ALA A 3 14.87 4.97 -1.50
C ALA A 3 13.88 4.24 -2.42
N LEU A 4 14.07 4.36 -3.74
CA LEU A 4 13.27 3.62 -4.72
C LEU A 4 13.45 2.12 -4.55
N ASN A 5 14.70 1.64 -4.47
CA ASN A 5 14.98 0.21 -4.30
C ASN A 5 14.32 -0.38 -3.04
N GLU A 6 14.26 0.40 -1.96
CA GLU A 6 13.68 -0.03 -0.68
C GLU A 6 12.15 -0.06 -0.71
N LEU A 7 11.53 0.95 -1.33
CA LEU A 7 10.07 1.13 -1.27
C LEU A 7 9.33 0.51 -2.45
N TRP A 8 9.97 0.36 -3.61
CA TRP A 8 9.33 -0.14 -4.83
C TRP A 8 8.66 -1.51 -4.66
N PRO A 9 9.28 -2.51 -4.01
CA PRO A 9 8.64 -3.81 -3.81
C PRO A 9 7.32 -3.74 -3.02
N LEU A 10 7.16 -2.74 -2.15
CA LEU A 10 5.94 -2.56 -1.34
C LEU A 10 4.75 -2.10 -2.19
N THR A 11 5.00 -1.48 -3.35
CA THR A 11 3.93 -0.97 -4.23
C THR A 11 3.13 -2.08 -4.90
N GLY A 12 3.66 -3.31 -4.97
CA GLY A 12 2.94 -4.45 -5.52
C GLY A 12 1.63 -4.75 -4.80
N GLN A 13 1.59 -4.54 -3.48
CA GLN A 13 0.39 -4.79 -2.67
C GLN A 13 -0.76 -3.82 -2.99
N LEU A 14 -0.48 -2.66 -3.60
CA LEU A 14 -1.51 -1.69 -3.98
C LEU A 14 -2.52 -2.26 -4.98
N PHE A 15 -2.09 -3.26 -5.77
CA PHE A 15 -2.88 -3.86 -6.85
C PHE A 15 -3.33 -5.29 -6.51
N SER A 16 -3.09 -5.76 -5.28
CA SER A 16 -3.49 -7.08 -4.83
C SER A 16 -4.95 -7.08 -4.35
N ALA A 17 -5.83 -7.67 -5.17
CA ALA A 17 -7.23 -7.89 -4.84
C ALA A 17 -7.39 -8.76 -3.58
N GLN A 18 -8.37 -8.43 -2.74
CA GLN A 18 -8.75 -9.19 -1.56
C GLN A 18 -9.91 -10.15 -1.86
N PRO A 19 -10.09 -11.21 -1.06
CA PRO A 19 -11.28 -12.04 -1.15
C PRO A 19 -12.57 -11.20 -1.04
N GLY A 20 -13.42 -11.24 -2.07
CA GLY A 20 -14.67 -10.49 -2.15
C GLY A 20 -14.60 -9.16 -2.91
N ASP A 21 -13.40 -8.69 -3.28
CA ASP A 21 -13.26 -7.49 -4.11
C ASP A 21 -13.86 -7.68 -5.50
N GLU A 22 -13.90 -8.90 -6.03
CA GLU A 22 -14.53 -9.22 -7.31
C GLU A 22 -16.01 -8.85 -7.37
N ILE A 23 -16.72 -8.99 -6.24
CA ILE A 23 -18.14 -8.60 -6.11
C ILE A 23 -18.26 -7.07 -6.17
N LEU A 24 -17.36 -6.37 -5.51
CA LEU A 24 -17.35 -4.91 -5.45
C LEU A 24 -16.95 -4.29 -6.81
N MET A 25 -16.01 -4.91 -7.53
CA MET A 25 -15.62 -4.51 -8.89
C MET A 25 -16.78 -4.75 -9.87
N ALA A 26 -17.42 -5.92 -9.82
CA ALA A 26 -18.56 -6.23 -10.69
C ALA A 26 -19.76 -5.29 -10.44
N ALA A 27 -19.95 -4.84 -9.20
CA ALA A 27 -20.96 -3.86 -8.83
C ALA A 27 -20.57 -2.41 -9.16
N GLY A 28 -19.35 -2.17 -9.65
CA GLY A 28 -18.84 -0.83 -9.99
C GLY A 28 -18.45 0.03 -8.79
N TYR A 29 -18.31 -0.56 -7.61
CA TYR A 29 -17.81 0.16 -6.44
C TYR A 29 -16.30 0.27 -6.47
N TRP A 30 -15.60 -0.84 -6.74
CA TRP A 30 -14.14 -0.86 -6.82
C TRP A 30 -13.67 -0.65 -8.25
N PRO A 31 -12.51 0.00 -8.45
CA PRO A 31 -11.86 0.03 -9.75
C PRO A 31 -11.33 -1.36 -10.10
N ASP A 32 -11.17 -1.63 -11.40
CA ASP A 32 -10.35 -2.75 -11.85
C ASP A 32 -8.88 -2.52 -11.44
N PHE A 33 -8.30 -3.47 -10.73
CA PHE A 33 -6.95 -3.32 -10.18
C PHE A 33 -5.85 -3.36 -11.24
N ASP A 34 -6.06 -4.05 -12.36
CA ASP A 34 -5.12 -4.07 -13.48
C ASP A 34 -5.16 -2.73 -14.21
N GLU A 35 -6.35 -2.19 -14.48
CA GLU A 35 -6.51 -0.84 -15.03
C GLU A 35 -5.89 0.22 -14.11
N MET A 36 -6.12 0.10 -12.79
CA MET A 36 -5.52 0.98 -11.80
C MET A 36 -3.99 0.90 -11.82
N LYS A 37 -3.41 -0.31 -11.94
CA LYS A 37 -1.97 -0.52 -12.06
C LYS A 37 -1.40 0.15 -13.31
N GLN A 38 -2.05 -0.02 -14.45
CA GLN A 38 -1.61 0.62 -15.69
C GLN A 38 -1.69 2.16 -15.60
N SER A 39 -2.79 2.68 -15.05
CA SER A 39 -2.95 4.12 -14.83
C SER A 39 -1.87 4.67 -13.90
N TRP A 40 -1.57 3.99 -12.79
CA TRP A 40 -0.53 4.40 -11.86
C TRP A 40 0.87 4.37 -12.48
N MET A 41 1.21 3.29 -13.21
CA MET A 41 2.48 3.17 -13.92
C MET A 41 2.67 4.29 -14.95
N SER A 42 1.61 4.67 -15.67
CA SER A 42 1.67 5.76 -16.65
C SER A 42 2.01 7.12 -16.02
N VAL A 43 1.71 7.29 -14.73
CA VAL A 43 2.06 8.50 -13.97
C VAL A 43 3.48 8.37 -13.41
N VAL A 44 3.81 7.25 -12.76
CA VAL A 44 5.04 7.12 -11.99
C VAL A 44 6.28 6.91 -12.86
N MET A 45 6.18 6.10 -13.92
CA MET A 45 7.34 5.77 -14.76
C MET A 45 8.00 7.00 -15.41
N PRO A 46 7.25 7.96 -16.00
CA PRO A 46 7.87 9.16 -16.55
C PRO A 46 8.66 9.98 -15.52
N PHE A 47 8.20 10.07 -14.27
CA PHE A 47 8.94 10.78 -13.22
C PHE A 47 10.22 10.05 -12.81
N LEU A 48 10.18 8.72 -12.75
CA LEU A 48 11.36 7.91 -12.43
C LEU A 48 12.41 7.97 -13.55
N GLU A 49 11.95 7.92 -14.80
CA GLU A 49 12.81 8.08 -16.00
C GLU A 49 13.47 9.45 -16.05
N GLN A 50 12.71 10.54 -15.79
CA GLN A 50 13.26 11.89 -15.70
C GLN A 50 14.30 12.03 -14.58
N GLY A 51 14.17 11.24 -13.51
CA GLY A 51 15.13 11.17 -12.42
C GLY A 51 16.33 10.26 -12.70
N GLU A 52 16.45 9.69 -13.90
CA GLU A 52 17.47 8.69 -14.28
C GLU A 52 17.50 7.50 -13.32
N LEU A 53 16.34 7.11 -12.79
CA LEU A 53 16.21 6.03 -11.82
C LEU A 53 15.96 4.70 -12.52
N VAL A 54 16.61 3.65 -12.01
CA VAL A 54 16.40 2.28 -12.49
C VAL A 54 15.32 1.61 -11.66
N VAL A 55 14.32 1.07 -12.34
CA VAL A 55 13.18 0.39 -11.73
C VAL A 55 13.37 -1.13 -11.87
N SER A 56 13.16 -1.88 -10.79
CA SER A 56 13.12 -3.34 -10.86
C SER A 56 11.74 -3.83 -11.28
N ASP A 57 11.64 -5.09 -11.70
CA ASP A 57 10.35 -5.71 -11.92
C ASP A 57 9.48 -5.56 -10.66
N LEU A 58 8.21 -5.23 -10.89
CA LEU A 58 7.24 -5.15 -9.82
C LEU A 58 6.88 -6.58 -9.41
N VAL A 59 7.12 -6.91 -8.16
CA VAL A 59 6.71 -8.16 -7.55
C VAL A 59 5.33 -7.96 -6.93
N ASP A 60 4.43 -8.92 -7.11
CA ASP A 60 3.13 -8.87 -6.44
C ASP A 60 3.31 -8.90 -4.93
N GLY A 61 2.57 -8.03 -4.23
CA GLY A 61 2.58 -8.00 -2.78
C GLY A 61 1.84 -9.18 -2.17
N PRO A 62 1.99 -9.41 -0.85
CA PRO A 62 1.20 -10.41 -0.15
C PRO A 62 -0.29 -10.05 -0.23
N VAL A 63 -1.10 -11.04 -0.62
CA VAL A 63 -2.56 -10.89 -0.68
C VAL A 63 -3.14 -10.69 0.72
N ASP A 64 -2.60 -11.37 1.73
CA ASP A 64 -3.04 -11.17 3.11
C ASP A 64 -2.65 -9.78 3.62
N ARG A 65 -3.62 -9.08 4.20
CA ARG A 65 -3.47 -7.76 4.81
C ARG A 65 -3.49 -7.80 6.34
N SER A 66 -3.56 -8.99 6.95
CA SER A 66 -3.56 -9.17 8.40
C SER A 66 -2.16 -9.07 9.01
N GLU A 67 -1.12 -9.28 8.20
CA GLU A 67 0.28 -9.20 8.62
C GLU A 67 0.88 -7.84 8.26
N HIS A 68 1.52 -7.20 9.25
CA HIS A 68 2.18 -5.92 9.09
C HIS A 68 3.68 -6.04 9.40
N SER A 69 4.46 -5.12 8.84
CA SER A 69 5.86 -4.97 9.26
C SER A 69 5.96 -4.63 10.74
N GLY A 70 7.11 -4.91 11.36
CA GLY A 70 7.37 -4.58 12.76
C GLY A 70 7.25 -3.09 13.08
N HIS A 71 7.27 -2.21 12.07
CA HIS A 71 7.12 -0.77 12.22
C HIS A 71 5.74 -0.36 12.77
N LEU A 72 4.67 -1.07 12.40
CA LEU A 72 3.32 -0.70 12.85
C LEU A 72 3.16 -0.81 14.37
N ASN A 73 3.82 -1.77 15.01
CA ASN A 73 3.71 -1.97 16.46
C ASN A 73 4.15 -0.72 17.24
N GLY A 74 5.34 -0.20 16.94
CA GLY A 74 5.84 1.02 17.58
C GLY A 74 4.93 2.23 17.35
N LEU A 75 4.48 2.41 16.10
CA LEU A 75 3.56 3.49 15.75
C LEU A 75 2.24 3.42 16.54
N LEU A 76 1.66 2.23 16.68
CA LEU A 76 0.43 2.05 17.45
C LEU A 76 0.64 2.20 18.95
N ALA A 77 1.80 1.77 19.47
CA ALA A 77 2.14 1.96 20.88
C ALA A 77 2.16 3.44 21.24
N ASP A 78 2.82 4.26 20.41
CA ASP A 78 2.91 5.70 20.60
C ASP A 78 1.55 6.38 20.38
N MET A 79 0.90 6.10 19.24
CA MET A 79 -0.38 6.73 18.86
C MET A 79 -1.48 6.45 19.89
N GLN A 80 -1.53 5.24 20.44
CA GLN A 80 -2.61 4.79 21.31
C GLN A 80 -2.25 4.89 22.79
N MET A 81 -1.07 5.41 23.15
CA MET A 81 -0.60 5.46 24.54
C MET A 81 -1.64 6.10 25.47
N VAL A 82 -2.11 7.31 25.14
CA VAL A 82 -3.07 8.06 25.96
C VAL A 82 -4.44 7.37 25.99
N ALA A 83 -4.95 7.00 24.82
CA ALA A 83 -6.25 6.33 24.70
C ALA A 83 -6.30 4.97 25.41
N ARG A 84 -5.17 4.27 25.52
CA ARG A 84 -5.07 3.01 26.28
C ARG A 84 -4.89 3.23 27.78
N ALA A 85 -4.36 4.38 28.20
CA ALA A 85 -4.18 4.75 29.60
C ALA A 85 -5.51 5.07 30.28
N ASP A 86 -6.41 5.77 29.58
CA ASP A 86 -7.79 5.99 30.03
C ASP A 86 -8.74 5.91 28.83
N ARG A 87 -9.50 4.81 28.76
CA ARG A 87 -10.38 4.51 27.62
C ARG A 87 -11.70 5.28 27.65
N GLU A 88 -12.11 5.76 28.83
CA GLU A 88 -13.39 6.45 29.02
C GLU A 88 -13.23 7.98 29.06
N ALA A 89 -12.00 8.47 28.98
CA ALA A 89 -11.71 9.89 28.98
C ALA A 89 -12.32 10.61 27.76
N VAL A 90 -12.85 11.80 28.01
CA VAL A 90 -13.41 12.68 26.97
C VAL A 90 -12.38 13.78 26.69
N TRP A 91 -11.92 13.85 25.44
CA TRP A 91 -10.92 14.80 24.94
C TRP A 91 -11.47 15.61 23.77
#